data_AF-A0A3D0ZEP6-F1
#
_entry.id   AF-A0A3D0ZEP6-F1
#
_cell.length_a   1.000
_cell.length_b   1.000
_cell.length_c   1.000
_cell.angle_alpha   90.00
_cell.angle_beta   90.00
_cell.angle_gamma   90.00
#
_symmetry.space_group_name_H-M   'P 1'
#
loop_
_entity.id
_entity.type
_entity.pdbx_description
1 polymer ?
#
loop_
_entity_poly.entity_id
_entity_poly.type
_entity_poly.pdbx_seq_one_letter_code
_entity_poly.pdbx_strand_id
1 'polypeptide(L)' 'MTVYAQPGTDGSKVTFKDRYENWIGGEWVAPVKGQYFENITPVTGKVFCEVARGTAEDIELALDAAHKIAP' A
#
# COMPACT_ATOMS: atom_id res chain seq x y z
N MET A 1 -21.99 -3.14 -22.77
CA MET A 1 -20.69 -3.16 -22.07
C MET A 1 -20.79 -2.14 -20.95
N THR A 2 -20.63 -2.53 -19.69
CA THR A 2 -20.75 -1.58 -18.57
C THR A 2 -19.46 -0.79 -18.45
N VAL A 3 -19.54 0.54 -18.54
CA VAL A 3 -18.43 1.44 -18.24
C VAL A 3 -18.45 1.72 -16.74
N TYR A 4 -17.36 1.39 -16.04
CA TYR A 4 -17.21 1.73 -14.64
C TYR A 4 -16.63 3.14 -14.49
N ALA A 5 -17.15 3.90 -13.51
CA ALA A 5 -16.55 5.16 -13.12
C ALA A 5 -15.14 4.93 -12.56
N GLN A 6 -14.26 5.93 -12.69
CA GLN A 6 -12.89 5.81 -12.22
C GLN A 6 -12.87 5.69 -10.68
N PRO A 7 -11.90 4.96 -10.10
CA PRO A 7 -11.72 4.92 -8.65
C PRO A 7 -11.65 6.33 -8.03
N GLY A 8 -12.36 6.56 -6.93
CA GLY A 8 -12.38 7.85 -6.24
C GLY A 8 -13.25 8.95 -6.87
N THR A 9 -13.92 8.71 -8.00
CA THR A 9 -14.89 9.65 -8.58
C THR A 9 -16.33 9.31 -8.19
N ASP A 10 -17.26 10.25 -8.44
CA ASP A 10 -18.69 9.99 -8.25
C ASP A 10 -19.16 8.78 -9.08
N GLY A 11 -20.05 7.97 -8.49
CA GLY A 11 -20.52 6.69 -9.06
C GLY A 11 -19.49 5.54 -9.06
N SER A 12 -18.30 5.73 -8.49
CA SER A 12 -17.32 4.66 -8.36
C SER A 12 -17.69 3.64 -7.29
N LYS A 13 -17.39 2.36 -7.57
CA LYS A 13 -17.57 1.27 -6.60
C LYS A 13 -16.40 1.15 -5.62
N VAL A 14 -15.28 1.82 -5.90
CA VAL A 14 -14.04 1.67 -5.14
C VAL A 14 -13.39 3.03 -4.92
N THR A 15 -12.84 3.20 -3.72
CA THR A 15 -12.04 4.36 -3.34
C THR A 15 -10.74 3.84 -2.74
N PHE A 16 -9.62 4.34 -3.25
CA PHE A 16 -8.29 4.04 -2.72
C PHE A 16 -7.92 5.07 -1.65
N LYS A 17 -7.07 4.67 -0.71
CA LYS A 17 -6.42 5.62 0.21
C LYS A 17 -5.30 6.34 -0.52
N ASP A 18 -5.02 7.56 -0.11
CA ASP A 18 -3.90 8.33 -0.67
C ASP A 18 -2.54 7.66 -0.39
N ARG A 19 -2.44 6.93 0.74
CA ARG A 19 -1.22 6.25 1.16
C ARG A 19 -1.52 4.92 1.85
N TYR A 20 -0.65 3.95 1.60
CA TYR A 20 -0.65 2.64 2.24
C TYR A 20 0.68 2.37 2.95
N GLU A 21 0.55 1.82 4.16
CA GLU A 21 1.66 1.42 5.01
C GLU A 21 2.03 -0.06 4.76
N ASN A 22 3.14 -0.53 5.35
CA ASN A 22 3.43 -1.96 5.40
C ASN A 22 2.40 -2.67 6.30
N TRP A 23 2.07 -3.93 6.01
CA TRP A 23 1.25 -4.76 6.89
C TRP A 23 2.13 -5.81 7.55
N ILE A 24 2.51 -5.57 8.81
CA ILE A 24 3.48 -6.38 9.55
C ILE A 24 2.86 -6.76 10.89
N GLY A 25 2.87 -8.05 11.22
CA GLY A 25 2.37 -8.54 12.51
C GLY A 25 0.87 -8.30 12.77
N GLY A 26 0.07 -8.07 11.73
CA GLY A 26 -1.36 -7.75 11.88
C GLY A 26 -1.66 -6.26 12.09
N GLU A 27 -0.68 -5.38 11.85
CA GLU A 27 -0.82 -3.94 12.00
C GLU A 27 -0.30 -3.18 10.77
N TRP A 28 -0.82 -1.96 10.57
CA TRP A 28 -0.30 -1.03 9.57
C TRP A 28 0.92 -0.30 10.15
N VAL A 29 2.09 -0.54 9.59
CA VAL A 29 3.39 -0.05 10.06
C VAL A 29 4.02 0.82 8.99
N ALA A 30 4.33 2.07 9.34
CA ALA A 30 5.04 2.96 8.42
C ALA A 30 6.44 2.41 8.10
N PRO A 31 6.96 2.61 6.87
CA PRO A 31 8.29 2.17 6.49
C PRO A 31 9.34 2.81 7.39
N VAL A 32 10.32 2.04 7.85
CA VAL A 32 11.32 2.47 8.86
C VAL A 32 12.07 3.74 8.42
N LYS A 33 12.38 3.87 7.12
CA LYS A 33 13.04 5.07 6.56
C LYS A 33 12.07 6.19 6.16
N GLY A 34 10.77 6.01 6.36
CA GLY A 34 9.73 6.97 5.97
C GLY A 34 9.58 7.17 4.47
N GLN A 35 10.12 6.25 3.65
CA GLN A 35 10.12 6.37 2.19
C GLN A 35 8.85 5.76 1.58
N TYR A 36 8.35 6.39 0.53
CA TYR A 36 7.20 5.94 -0.24
C TYR A 36 7.50 6.08 -1.73
N PHE A 37 6.73 5.39 -2.56
CA PHE A 37 6.74 5.63 -4.00
C PHE A 37 5.33 5.78 -4.55
N GLU A 38 5.23 6.57 -5.61
CA GLU A 38 3.99 6.83 -6.33
C GLU A 38 3.56 5.58 -7.11
N ASN A 39 2.31 5.17 -6.90
CA ASN A 39 1.66 4.17 -7.73
C ASN A 39 0.94 4.86 -8.88
N ILE A 40 1.55 4.80 -10.06
CA ILE A 40 1.06 5.46 -11.26
C ILE A 40 0.17 4.48 -12.03
N THR A 41 -1.06 4.89 -12.35
CA THR A 41 -1.95 4.04 -13.15
C THR A 41 -1.45 3.96 -14.61
N PRO A 42 -1.37 2.75 -15.20
CA PRO A 42 -1.02 2.61 -16.61
C PRO A 42 -2.12 3.13 -17.56
N VAL A 43 -3.34 3.38 -17.06
CA VAL A 43 -4.48 3.84 -17.86
C VAL A 43 -4.41 5.33 -18.14
N THR A 44 -4.04 6.15 -17.15
CA THR A 44 -4.03 7.61 -17.27
C THR A 44 -2.66 8.25 -17.08
N GLY A 45 -1.67 7.47 -16.62
CA GLY A 45 -0.33 7.98 -16.31
C GLY A 45 -0.26 8.89 -15.09
N LYS A 46 -1.32 8.94 -14.27
CA LYS A 46 -1.39 9.77 -13.05
C LYS A 46 -1.16 8.94 -11.80
N VAL A 47 -0.63 9.56 -10.76
CA VAL A 47 -0.56 8.98 -9.41
C VAL A 47 -1.97 8.80 -8.88
N PHE A 48 -2.27 7.63 -8.32
CA PHE A 48 -3.56 7.39 -7.64
C PHE A 48 -3.41 7.03 -6.16
N CYS A 49 -2.23 6.57 -5.74
CA CYS A 49 -1.86 6.45 -4.32
C CYS A 49 -0.34 6.36 -4.17
N GLU A 50 0.12 6.43 -2.93
CA GLU A 50 1.48 6.09 -2.53
C GLU A 50 1.50 4.77 -1.75
N VAL A 51 2.59 4.03 -1.87
CA VAL A 51 2.81 2.80 -1.09
C VAL A 51 4.17 2.85 -0.41
N ALA A 52 4.25 2.27 0.78
CA ALA A 52 5.47 2.18 1.56
C ALA A 52 6.62 1.57 0.73
N ARG A 53 7.78 2.22 0.75
CA ARG A 53 9.02 1.73 0.14
C ARG A 53 9.87 1.10 1.23
N GLY A 54 9.61 -0.19 1.49
CA GLY A 54 10.31 -0.94 2.52
C GLY A 54 11.82 -1.03 2.27
N THR A 55 12.59 -1.06 3.35
CA THR A 55 14.03 -1.35 3.35
C THR A 55 14.34 -2.66 4.07
N ALA A 56 15.62 -3.00 4.21
CA ALA A 56 16.04 -4.21 4.93
C ALA A 56 15.49 -4.22 6.37
N GLU A 57 15.43 -3.06 7.03
CA GLU A 57 14.89 -2.93 8.39
C GLU A 57 13.40 -3.30 8.46
N ASP A 58 12.60 -2.94 7.45
CA ASP A 58 11.18 -3.34 7.37
C ASP A 58 11.03 -4.86 7.18
N ILE A 59 11.96 -5.46 6.42
CA ILE A 59 11.98 -6.91 6.19
C ILE A 59 12.29 -7.64 7.50
N GLU A 60 13.28 -7.18 8.27
CA GLU A 60 13.58 -7.77 9.58
C GLU A 60 12.39 -7.66 10.55
N LEU A 61 11.67 -6.52 10.59
CA LEU A 61 10.45 -6.39 11.38
C LEU A 61 9.37 -7.41 10.96
N ALA A 62 9.21 -7.64 9.65
CA ALA A 62 8.28 -8.63 9.13
C ALA A 62 8.68 -10.06 9.52
N LEU A 63 9.97 -10.39 9.43
CA LEU A 63 10.50 -11.69 9.84
C LEU A 63 10.35 -11.91 11.34
N ASP A 64 10.70 -10.93 12.16
CA ASP A 64 10.52 -10.98 13.62
C ASP A 64 9.05 -11.21 13.99
N ALA A 65 8.12 -10.51 13.32
CA ALA A 65 6.69 -10.70 13.54
C ALA A 65 6.23 -12.12 13.15
N ALA A 66 6.72 -12.65 12.02
CA ALA A 66 6.41 -14.00 11.57
C ALA A 66 6.97 -15.08 12.51
N HIS A 67 8.22 -14.94 12.97
CA HIS A 67 8.86 -15.89 13.88
C HIS A 67 8.18 -15.94 15.25
N LYS A 68 7.65 -14.82 15.76
CA LYS A 68 6.93 -14.78 17.05
C LYS A 68 5.66 -15.63 17.08
N ILE A 69 5.06 -15.91 15.91
CA ILE A 69 3.83 -16.70 15.79
C ILE A 69 4.08 -18.08 15.17
N ALA A 70 5.33 -18.37 14.80
CA ALA A 70 5.71 -19.67 14.28
C ALA A 70 5.70 -20.71 15.44
N PRO A 71 5.18 -21.94 15.20
CA PRO A 71 5.09 -22.99 16.20
C PRO A 71 6.44 -23.62 16.56
#